data_AF-A0A558DNR3-F1
#
_entry.id   AF-A0A558DNR3-F1
#
_cell.length_a   1.000
_cell.length_b   1.000
_cell.length_c   1.000
_cell.angle_alpha   90.00
_cell.angle_beta   90.00
_cell.angle_gamma   90.00
#
_symmetry.space_group_name_H-M   'P 1'
#
loop_
_entity.id
_entity.type
_entity.pdbx_description
1 polymer ?
#
loop_
_entity_poly.entity_id
_entity_poly.type
_entity_poly.pdbx_seq_one_letter_code
_entity_poly.pdbx_strand_id
1 'polypeptide(L)'
;MKIVKKIGGVLIAALISTPAFSGNILLTQFDYTGYTEMKANLEAVGHTVTIVDARTGGSLATSLASGSYDSLFVWDLTSTSYLNQADRDAVQTFYGAHNSVVMDSRSYGYHFQPNNASEVALIQNVAAAFDSFSGGIWFGTDHNPDWTMNVNPILAQLGFDLITGSHDNAVNDVDPASILLTGVTTTDLWGSGASVGHVSLGIQPNGVDMRYHFGHSSAASGAIPYISANFGDYIAPNEDPNDHNTNNVPEPATLALFGLGLLGFGWKRSKV
;
A
#
# COMPACT_ATOMS: atom_id res chain seq x y z
N MET A 1 -46.90 -53.17 6.86
CA MET A 1 -46.76 -51.78 6.35
C MET A 1 -45.56 -51.14 7.04
N LYS A 2 -44.72 -50.43 6.29
CA LYS A 2 -43.27 -50.25 6.50
C LYS A 2 -42.89 -49.35 7.70
N ILE A 3 -41.89 -49.79 8.46
CA ILE A 3 -41.10 -48.99 9.41
C ILE A 3 -40.09 -48.16 8.58
N VAL A 4 -40.17 -46.83 8.66
CA VAL A 4 -39.19 -45.94 8.04
C VAL A 4 -38.17 -45.52 9.09
N LYS A 5 -36.96 -46.07 9.01
CA LYS A 5 -35.79 -45.58 9.77
C LYS A 5 -35.32 -44.28 9.11
N LYS A 6 -35.43 -43.15 9.84
CA LYS A 6 -34.71 -41.92 9.50
C LYS A 6 -33.25 -42.08 9.96
N ILE A 7 -32.35 -42.22 9.00
CA ILE A 7 -30.91 -42.09 9.25
C ILE A 7 -30.63 -40.57 9.23
N GLY A 8 -30.46 -39.98 10.41
CA GLY A 8 -29.95 -38.62 10.54
C GLY A 8 -28.47 -38.62 10.24
N GLY A 9 -28.09 -38.10 9.07
CA GLY A 9 -26.69 -37.84 8.73
C GLY A 9 -26.17 -36.71 9.60
N VAL A 10 -25.11 -36.99 10.37
CA VAL A 10 -24.34 -35.96 11.07
C VAL A 10 -23.50 -35.24 10.02
N LEU A 11 -23.82 -33.98 9.74
CA LEU A 11 -22.94 -33.08 9.01
C LEU A 11 -21.79 -32.71 9.96
N ILE A 12 -20.61 -33.26 9.75
CA ILE A 12 -19.39 -32.78 10.41
C ILE A 12 -18.94 -31.55 9.61
N ALA A 13 -19.24 -30.36 10.13
CA ALA A 13 -18.62 -29.14 9.63
C ALA A 13 -17.13 -29.18 10.02
N ALA A 14 -16.26 -29.38 9.02
CA ALA A 14 -14.84 -29.15 9.21
C ALA A 14 -14.64 -27.64 9.39
N LEU A 15 -14.36 -27.22 10.63
CA LEU A 15 -13.76 -25.91 10.91
C LEU A 15 -12.39 -25.92 10.24
N ILE A 16 -12.31 -25.35 9.04
CA ILE A 16 -11.03 -24.99 8.44
C ILE A 16 -10.55 -23.81 9.27
N SER A 17 -9.73 -24.05 10.27
CA SER A 17 -8.92 -22.99 10.86
C SER A 17 -7.99 -22.52 9.75
N THR A 18 -8.23 -21.33 9.21
CA THR A 18 -7.19 -20.63 8.48
C THR A 18 -6.00 -20.50 9.44
N PRO A 19 -4.76 -20.76 9.00
CA PRO A 19 -3.61 -20.44 9.84
C PRO A 19 -3.70 -18.93 10.11
N ALA A 20 -3.91 -18.57 11.38
CA ALA A 20 -3.70 -17.21 11.83
C ALA A 20 -2.21 -16.95 11.68
N PHE A 21 -1.81 -16.32 10.58
CA PHE A 21 -0.46 -15.80 10.47
C PHE A 21 -0.39 -14.63 11.45
N SER A 22 0.61 -14.67 12.34
CA SER A 22 0.86 -13.64 13.34
C SER A 22 2.09 -12.89 12.86
N GLY A 23 1.94 -12.06 11.83
CA GLY A 23 3.05 -11.26 11.29
C GLY A 23 3.57 -10.23 12.31
N ASN A 24 4.86 -9.92 12.22
CA ASN A 24 5.51 -8.82 12.93
C ASN A 24 5.39 -7.53 12.11
N ILE A 25 4.76 -6.51 12.67
CA ILE A 25 4.52 -5.22 12.00
C ILE A 25 5.41 -4.16 12.63
N LEU A 26 6.14 -3.42 11.80
CA LEU A 26 6.76 -2.15 12.18
C LEU A 26 5.84 -1.00 11.78
N LEU A 27 5.37 -0.22 12.74
CA LEU A 27 4.53 0.96 12.54
C LEU A 27 5.35 2.23 12.80
N THR A 28 5.46 3.12 11.81
CA THR A 28 6.11 4.42 12.03
C THR A 28 5.17 5.39 12.74
N GLN A 29 5.72 6.16 13.66
CA GLN A 29 5.07 7.29 14.30
C GLN A 29 5.85 8.58 13.98
N PHE A 30 5.11 9.63 13.60
CA PHE A 30 5.64 10.99 13.43
C PHE A 30 5.00 11.95 14.45
N ASP A 31 4.28 12.98 13.98
CA ASP A 31 3.85 14.12 14.80
C ASP A 31 2.51 13.92 15.51
N TYR A 32 1.63 13.06 15.00
CA TYR A 32 0.29 12.88 15.54
C TYR A 32 0.19 11.79 16.62
N THR A 33 -1.03 11.54 17.07
CA THR A 33 -1.40 10.50 18.04
C THR A 33 -2.31 9.46 17.38
N GLY A 34 -2.66 8.38 18.10
CA GLY A 34 -3.53 7.30 17.59
C GLY A 34 -2.79 6.00 17.25
N TYR A 35 -1.45 6.01 17.28
CA TYR A 35 -0.62 4.83 16.98
C TYR A 35 -0.78 3.70 18.01
N THR A 36 -1.10 4.03 19.26
CA THR A 36 -1.35 3.03 20.31
C THR A 36 -2.63 2.24 20.04
N GLU A 37 -3.67 2.92 19.56
CA GLU A 37 -4.93 2.30 19.15
C GLU A 37 -4.75 1.45 17.88
N MET A 38 -3.98 1.93 16.89
CA MET A 38 -3.57 1.10 15.72
C MET A 38 -2.94 -0.19 16.18
N LYS A 39 -1.94 -0.07 17.05
CA LYS A 39 -1.23 -1.20 17.63
C LYS A 39 -2.19 -2.16 18.32
N ALA A 40 -3.05 -1.66 19.22
CA ALA A 40 -3.99 -2.51 19.95
C ALA A 40 -4.96 -3.26 19.02
N ASN A 41 -5.44 -2.61 17.97
CA ASN A 41 -6.37 -3.20 17.00
C ASN A 41 -5.71 -4.26 16.12
N LEU A 42 -4.43 -4.10 15.78
CA LEU A 42 -3.63 -5.12 15.07
C LEU A 42 -3.26 -6.29 15.99
N GLU A 43 -2.88 -6.02 17.24
CA GLU A 43 -2.58 -7.05 18.24
C GLU A 43 -3.83 -7.87 18.60
N ALA A 44 -5.03 -7.27 18.52
CA ALA A 44 -6.30 -7.96 18.76
C ALA A 44 -6.60 -9.09 17.76
N VAL A 45 -6.00 -9.05 16.55
CA VAL A 45 -6.11 -10.12 15.54
C VAL A 45 -4.85 -10.98 15.47
N GLY A 46 -3.93 -10.82 16.42
CA GLY A 46 -2.81 -11.73 16.63
C GLY A 46 -1.45 -11.25 16.14
N HIS A 47 -1.33 -10.06 15.54
CA HIS A 47 -0.03 -9.52 15.13
C HIS A 47 0.82 -9.08 16.32
N THR A 48 2.13 -9.02 16.14
CA THR A 48 3.02 -8.31 17.07
C THR A 48 3.40 -6.97 16.44
N VAL A 49 3.18 -5.86 17.15
CA VAL A 49 3.42 -4.52 16.60
C VAL A 49 4.50 -3.77 17.37
N THR A 50 5.54 -3.34 16.67
CA THR A 50 6.54 -2.41 17.17
C THR A 50 6.28 -1.03 16.60
N ILE A 51 6.21 -0.01 17.46
CA ILE A 51 6.12 1.39 17.04
C ILE A 51 7.52 1.99 17.06
N VAL A 52 7.92 2.65 15.97
CA VAL A 52 9.16 3.42 15.88
C VAL A 52 8.84 4.91 15.75
N ASP A 53 9.45 5.73 16.60
CA ASP A 53 9.48 7.18 16.41
C ASP A 53 10.43 7.53 15.26
N ALA A 54 9.84 7.90 14.12
CA ALA A 54 10.54 8.17 12.87
C ALA A 54 10.95 9.64 12.70
N ARG A 55 10.78 10.49 13.73
CA ARG A 55 11.12 11.93 13.67
C ARG A 55 12.63 12.24 13.72
N THR A 56 13.46 11.21 13.86
CA THR A 56 14.92 11.35 13.77
C THR A 56 15.40 10.52 12.59
N GLY A 57 16.08 11.18 11.64
CA GLY A 57 16.63 10.48 10.49
C GLY A 57 17.56 9.33 10.91
N GLY A 58 17.35 8.16 10.32
CA GLY A 58 18.04 6.90 10.63
C GLY A 58 17.31 6.01 11.65
N SER A 59 16.27 6.51 12.33
CA SER A 59 15.50 5.71 13.30
C SER A 59 14.75 4.55 12.65
N LEU A 60 14.17 4.76 11.46
CA LEU A 60 13.47 3.71 10.73
C LEU A 60 14.47 2.67 10.23
N ALA A 61 15.59 3.09 9.64
CA ALA A 61 16.65 2.20 9.22
C ALA A 61 17.19 1.33 10.38
N THR A 62 17.45 1.95 11.54
CA THR A 62 17.93 1.26 12.73
C THR A 62 16.91 0.23 13.24
N SER A 63 15.62 0.59 13.22
CA SER A 63 14.55 -0.31 13.66
C SER A 63 14.42 -1.51 12.73
N LEU A 64 14.39 -1.29 11.40
CA LEU A 64 14.37 -2.36 10.40
C LEU A 64 15.59 -3.28 10.51
N ALA A 65 16.78 -2.75 10.80
CA ALA A 65 18.01 -3.54 10.94
C ALA A 65 18.10 -4.35 12.25
N SER A 66 17.37 -3.95 13.30
CA SER A 66 17.42 -4.58 14.62
C SER A 66 16.27 -5.56 14.89
N GLY A 67 15.24 -5.58 14.03
CA GLY A 67 14.10 -6.48 14.12
C GLY A 67 13.98 -7.41 12.91
N SER A 68 12.93 -8.23 12.94
CA SER A 68 12.48 -9.01 11.79
C SER A 68 10.98 -8.76 11.66
N TYR A 69 10.61 -8.08 10.59
CA TYR A 69 9.25 -7.63 10.33
C TYR A 69 8.76 -8.25 9.03
N ASP A 70 7.50 -8.64 9.01
CA ASP A 70 6.81 -9.10 7.82
C ASP A 70 6.14 -7.91 7.12
N SER A 71 5.75 -6.88 7.86
CA SER A 71 5.11 -5.70 7.28
C SER A 71 5.64 -4.40 7.86
N LEU A 72 5.67 -3.37 7.01
CA LEU A 72 6.03 -2.01 7.37
C LEU A 72 4.86 -1.06 7.07
N PHE A 73 4.36 -0.38 8.10
CA PHE A 73 3.32 0.64 7.94
C PHE A 73 3.98 2.00 8.09
N VAL A 74 4.16 2.70 6.97
CA VAL A 74 4.69 4.06 6.91
C VAL A 74 3.51 5.02 6.96
N TRP A 75 3.32 5.65 8.11
CA TRP A 75 2.16 6.48 8.44
C TRP A 75 2.51 7.97 8.43
N ASP A 76 2.68 8.52 7.23
CA ASP A 76 3.18 9.87 6.98
C ASP A 76 2.11 10.94 7.20
N LEU A 77 1.69 11.09 8.45
CA LEU A 77 0.86 12.21 8.90
C LEU A 77 1.79 13.29 9.47
N THR A 78 2.49 14.02 8.61
CA THR A 78 3.37 15.12 9.04
C THR A 78 3.67 16.04 7.86
N SER A 79 3.79 17.33 8.16
CA SER A 79 4.26 18.35 7.21
C SER A 79 5.78 18.50 7.19
N THR A 80 6.50 17.60 7.88
CA THR A 80 7.96 17.64 8.01
C THR A 80 8.58 16.41 7.36
N SER A 81 9.61 16.62 6.54
CA SER A 81 10.43 15.53 6.01
C SER A 81 11.46 15.12 7.06
N TYR A 82 11.22 13.99 7.71
CA TYR A 82 12.08 13.42 8.76
C TYR A 82 13.00 12.32 8.25
N LEU A 83 12.53 11.52 7.27
CA LEU A 83 13.25 10.36 6.77
C LEU A 83 14.44 10.78 5.90
N ASN A 84 15.63 10.32 6.29
CA ASN A 84 16.85 10.60 5.54
C ASN A 84 17.12 9.52 4.48
N GLN A 85 18.26 9.61 3.78
CA GLN A 85 18.60 8.62 2.74
C GLN A 85 18.75 7.20 3.30
N ALA A 86 19.30 7.03 4.52
CA ALA A 86 19.47 5.72 5.12
C ALA A 86 18.11 5.07 5.43
N ASP A 87 17.12 5.84 5.87
CA ASP A 87 15.75 5.34 6.06
C ASP A 87 15.15 4.86 4.74
N ARG A 88 15.26 5.66 3.67
CA ARG A 88 14.72 5.29 2.35
C ARG A 88 15.41 4.06 1.76
N ASP A 89 16.74 3.94 1.90
CA ASP A 89 17.50 2.76 1.47
C ASP A 89 17.08 1.50 2.23
N ALA A 90 16.79 1.63 3.54
CA ALA A 90 16.27 0.54 4.35
C ALA A 90 14.86 0.12 3.91
N VAL A 91 13.99 1.08 3.60
CA VAL A 91 12.64 0.80 3.06
C VAL A 91 12.74 0.14 1.68
N GLN A 92 13.65 0.57 0.81
CA GLN A 92 13.90 -0.08 -0.48
C GLN A 92 14.38 -1.52 -0.33
N THR A 93 15.29 -1.77 0.61
CA THR A 93 15.76 -3.12 0.93
C THR A 93 14.62 -3.99 1.44
N PHE A 94 13.77 -3.44 2.32
CA PHE A 94 12.59 -4.13 2.84
C PHE A 94 11.59 -4.48 1.73
N TYR A 95 11.28 -3.52 0.85
CA TYR A 95 10.40 -3.74 -0.30
C TYR A 95 10.93 -4.84 -1.22
N GLY A 96 12.24 -4.88 -1.46
CA GLY A 96 12.88 -5.93 -2.25
C GLY A 96 12.70 -7.35 -1.70
N ALA A 97 12.36 -7.50 -0.41
CA ALA A 97 12.10 -8.79 0.23
C ALA A 97 10.60 -9.18 0.27
N HIS A 98 9.69 -8.21 0.34
CA HIS A 98 8.27 -8.45 0.61
C HIS A 98 7.30 -8.07 -0.54
N ASN A 99 7.76 -7.26 -1.51
CA ASN A 99 7.17 -6.85 -2.79
C ASN A 99 5.66 -6.53 -2.90
N SER A 100 4.89 -6.58 -1.82
CA SER A 100 3.49 -6.16 -1.77
C SER A 100 3.39 -4.74 -1.24
N VAL A 101 2.49 -3.95 -1.82
CA VAL A 101 2.32 -2.55 -1.46
C VAL A 101 0.85 -2.16 -1.45
N VAL A 102 0.48 -1.39 -0.44
CA VAL A 102 -0.79 -0.64 -0.38
C VAL A 102 -0.44 0.84 -0.29
N MET A 103 -1.07 1.66 -1.13
CA MET A 103 -1.04 3.11 -1.04
C MET A 103 -2.41 3.61 -0.63
N ASP A 104 -2.44 4.45 0.40
CA ASP A 104 -3.67 4.96 0.99
C ASP A 104 -3.48 6.45 1.29
N SER A 105 -4.17 7.29 0.52
CA SER A 105 -4.16 8.76 0.66
C SER A 105 -5.24 9.29 1.59
N ARG A 106 -5.86 8.41 2.39
CA ARG A 106 -6.94 8.72 3.32
C ARG A 106 -6.62 8.29 4.76
N SER A 107 -5.39 7.86 5.01
CA SER A 107 -4.96 7.21 6.24
C SER A 107 -5.05 8.11 7.47
N TYR A 108 -5.19 9.43 7.26
CA TYR A 108 -5.55 10.36 8.31
C TYR A 108 -6.89 10.02 8.99
N GLY A 109 -7.80 9.32 8.32
CA GLY A 109 -9.07 8.88 8.90
C GLY A 109 -8.88 8.10 10.21
N TYR A 110 -7.86 7.25 10.26
CA TYR A 110 -7.51 6.52 11.48
C TYR A 110 -7.07 7.44 12.62
N HIS A 111 -6.34 8.52 12.32
CA HIS A 111 -5.94 9.50 13.34
C HIS A 111 -7.17 10.15 14.00
N PHE A 112 -8.18 10.51 13.22
CA PHE A 112 -9.38 11.16 13.75
C PHE A 112 -10.42 10.19 14.30
N GLN A 113 -10.43 8.94 13.84
CA GLN A 113 -11.45 7.96 14.17
C GLN A 113 -10.88 6.55 14.47
N PRO A 114 -9.94 6.41 15.42
CA PRO A 114 -9.19 5.16 15.63
C PRO A 114 -10.05 3.97 16.09
N ASN A 115 -11.29 4.23 16.56
CA ASN A 115 -12.24 3.22 17.03
C ASN A 115 -13.43 3.04 16.08
N ASN A 116 -13.42 3.68 14.90
CA ASN A 116 -14.43 3.44 13.88
C ASN A 116 -14.30 2.00 13.37
N ALA A 117 -15.40 1.25 13.32
CA ALA A 117 -15.38 -0.16 12.94
C ALA A 117 -14.82 -0.39 11.53
N SER A 118 -15.09 0.53 10.59
CA SER A 118 -14.59 0.49 9.22
C SER A 118 -13.09 0.78 9.15
N GLU A 119 -12.57 1.71 9.97
CA GLU A 119 -11.11 1.98 10.06
C GLU A 119 -10.37 0.79 10.67
N VAL A 120 -10.94 0.19 11.72
CA VAL A 120 -10.41 -1.01 12.39
C VAL A 120 -10.40 -2.20 11.42
N ALA A 121 -11.49 -2.42 10.68
CA ALA A 121 -11.56 -3.47 9.68
C ALA A 121 -10.53 -3.27 8.57
N LEU A 122 -10.38 -2.05 8.05
CA LEU A 122 -9.40 -1.76 7.00
C LEU A 122 -7.97 -2.08 7.44
N ILE A 123 -7.54 -1.61 8.62
CA ILE A 123 -6.16 -1.85 9.09
C ILE A 123 -5.88 -3.35 9.30
N GLN A 124 -6.87 -4.09 9.79
CA GLN A 124 -6.78 -5.54 9.96
C GLN A 124 -6.77 -6.28 8.62
N ASN A 125 -7.57 -5.83 7.65
CA ASN A 125 -7.62 -6.44 6.32
C ASN A 125 -6.31 -6.21 5.55
N VAL A 126 -5.68 -5.04 5.67
CA VAL A 126 -4.36 -4.79 5.07
C VAL A 126 -3.31 -5.72 5.68
N ALA A 127 -3.30 -5.87 7.01
CA ALA A 127 -2.37 -6.79 7.67
C ALA A 127 -2.59 -8.26 7.23
N ALA A 128 -3.85 -8.70 7.16
CA ALA A 128 -4.20 -10.04 6.69
C ALA A 128 -3.87 -10.25 5.19
N ALA A 129 -3.97 -9.21 4.37
CA ALA A 129 -3.53 -9.25 2.98
C ALA A 129 -2.02 -9.47 2.91
N PHE A 130 -1.23 -8.71 3.67
CA PHE A 130 0.22 -8.92 3.71
C PHE A 130 0.61 -10.30 4.22
N ASP A 131 -0.08 -10.87 5.21
CA ASP A 131 0.15 -12.27 5.61
C ASP A 131 0.00 -13.25 4.42
N SER A 132 -0.97 -12.99 3.55
CA SER A 132 -1.25 -13.80 2.36
C SER A 132 -0.22 -13.60 1.25
N PHE A 133 0.45 -12.45 1.23
CA PHE A 133 1.46 -12.10 0.23
C PHE A 133 2.90 -12.12 0.76
N SER A 134 3.14 -12.81 1.89
CA SER A 134 4.48 -12.93 2.52
C SER A 134 5.08 -11.58 2.94
N GLY A 135 4.24 -10.65 3.37
CA GLY A 135 4.59 -9.33 3.86
C GLY A 135 4.26 -8.20 2.91
N GLY A 136 4.61 -6.97 3.29
CA GLY A 136 4.42 -5.80 2.43
C GLY A 136 4.61 -4.45 3.12
N ILE A 137 4.42 -3.39 2.34
CA ILE A 137 4.50 -2.01 2.82
C ILE A 137 3.16 -1.32 2.63
N TRP A 138 2.64 -0.71 3.69
CA TRP A 138 1.52 0.22 3.59
C TRP A 138 2.05 1.64 3.70
N PHE A 139 1.90 2.42 2.62
CA PHE A 139 2.11 3.85 2.59
C PHE A 139 0.78 4.56 2.91
N GLY A 140 0.59 4.89 4.18
CA GLY A 140 -0.56 5.66 4.66
C GLY A 140 -0.21 7.13 4.79
N THR A 141 -0.96 7.98 4.10
CA THR A 141 -0.68 9.42 3.96
C THR A 141 -2.00 10.20 3.82
N ASP A 142 -1.96 11.49 3.44
CA ASP A 142 -3.14 12.23 2.99
C ASP A 142 -2.91 12.80 1.58
N HIS A 143 -2.75 14.12 1.43
CA HIS A 143 -2.49 14.76 0.15
C HIS A 143 -1.38 15.81 0.23
N ASN A 144 -0.81 16.14 -0.93
CA ASN A 144 0.19 17.19 -1.12
C ASN A 144 -0.51 18.57 -1.09
N PRO A 145 0.03 19.60 -0.40
CA PRO A 145 1.35 19.67 0.24
C PRO A 145 1.44 19.24 1.69
N ASP A 146 0.34 18.82 2.29
CA ASP A 146 0.31 18.68 3.74
C ASP A 146 1.04 17.43 4.21
N TRP A 147 0.63 16.24 3.78
CA TRP A 147 1.12 14.97 4.32
C TRP A 147 1.50 14.00 3.20
N THR A 148 2.64 14.27 2.55
CA THR A 148 3.36 13.36 1.63
C THR A 148 4.89 13.51 1.74
N MET A 149 5.36 14.19 2.80
CA MET A 149 6.73 14.70 2.94
C MET A 149 7.78 13.59 3.12
N ASN A 150 7.36 12.40 3.53
CA ASN A 150 8.20 11.23 3.71
C ASN A 150 7.84 10.12 2.71
N VAL A 151 6.56 9.91 2.40
CA VAL A 151 6.10 8.88 1.46
C VAL A 151 6.51 9.17 0.03
N ASN A 152 6.28 10.38 -0.51
CA ASN A 152 6.62 10.66 -1.92
C ASN A 152 8.12 10.49 -2.24
N PRO A 153 9.06 10.94 -1.39
CA PRO A 153 10.47 10.62 -1.58
C PRO A 153 10.79 9.11 -1.60
N ILE A 154 10.08 8.29 -0.81
CA ILE A 154 10.21 6.83 -0.86
C ILE A 154 9.64 6.27 -2.17
N LEU A 155 8.42 6.67 -2.55
CA LEU A 155 7.77 6.23 -3.79
C LEU A 155 8.65 6.52 -5.01
N ALA A 156 9.23 7.73 -5.09
CA ALA A 156 10.18 8.11 -6.13
C ALA A 156 11.40 7.16 -6.18
N GLN A 157 11.98 6.83 -5.02
CA GLN A 157 13.13 5.93 -4.92
C GLN A 157 12.78 4.47 -5.30
N LEU A 158 11.56 4.05 -5.02
CA LEU A 158 11.04 2.73 -5.40
C LEU A 158 10.58 2.66 -6.87
N GLY A 159 10.49 3.80 -7.56
CA GLY A 159 10.02 3.88 -8.94
C GLY A 159 8.51 3.75 -9.09
N PHE A 160 7.75 4.25 -8.11
CA PHE A 160 6.31 4.45 -8.22
C PHE A 160 5.99 5.88 -8.62
N ASP A 161 4.81 6.08 -9.23
CA ASP A 161 4.25 7.41 -9.38
C ASP A 161 3.94 8.02 -8.00
N LEU A 162 4.06 9.34 -7.89
CA LEU A 162 3.85 10.04 -6.62
C LEU A 162 2.37 10.23 -6.31
N ILE A 163 2.05 10.28 -5.02
CA ILE A 163 0.73 10.69 -4.55
C ILE A 163 0.58 12.20 -4.80
N THR A 164 -0.47 12.59 -5.52
CA THR A 164 -0.69 13.98 -5.96
C THR A 164 -2.15 14.40 -5.81
N GLY A 165 -2.47 15.64 -6.17
CA GLY A 165 -3.83 16.15 -6.14
C GLY A 165 -4.36 16.38 -4.72
N SER A 166 -5.56 16.95 -4.66
CA SER A 166 -6.38 17.11 -3.46
C SER A 166 -7.83 17.09 -3.93
N HIS A 167 -8.57 16.07 -3.53
CA HIS A 167 -9.87 15.73 -4.10
C HIS A 167 -10.92 15.62 -2.99
N ASP A 168 -12.03 16.36 -3.14
CA ASP A 168 -13.17 16.35 -2.20
C ASP A 168 -14.35 15.49 -2.70
N ASN A 169 -14.12 14.69 -3.73
CA ASN A 169 -15.16 13.87 -4.34
C ASN A 169 -15.64 12.80 -3.36
N ALA A 170 -16.95 12.68 -3.12
CA ALA A 170 -17.43 11.57 -2.31
C ALA A 170 -17.17 10.23 -3.01
N VAL A 171 -16.79 9.23 -2.22
CA VAL A 171 -16.67 7.85 -2.66
C VAL A 171 -17.93 7.40 -3.37
N ASN A 172 -17.79 6.85 -4.57
CA ASN A 172 -18.89 6.29 -5.34
C ASN A 172 -18.54 4.98 -6.07
N ASP A 173 -17.29 4.52 -5.95
CA ASP A 173 -16.80 3.35 -6.66
C ASP A 173 -15.86 2.52 -5.78
N VAL A 174 -16.04 1.21 -5.83
CA VAL A 174 -15.41 0.25 -4.94
C VAL A 174 -15.19 -1.05 -5.70
N ASP A 175 -14.03 -1.67 -5.52
CA ASP A 175 -13.83 -3.02 -6.02
C ASP A 175 -14.71 -4.00 -5.19
N PRO A 176 -15.71 -4.67 -5.81
CA PRO A 176 -16.60 -5.57 -5.10
C PRO A 176 -15.91 -6.86 -4.60
N ALA A 177 -14.72 -7.17 -5.11
CA ALA A 177 -13.91 -8.31 -4.69
C ALA A 177 -12.74 -7.91 -3.75
N SER A 178 -12.66 -6.63 -3.37
CA SER A 178 -11.56 -6.10 -2.58
C SER A 178 -11.48 -6.78 -1.22
N ILE A 179 -10.40 -7.54 -1.01
CA ILE A 179 -10.09 -8.14 0.30
C ILE A 179 -9.89 -7.07 1.38
N LEU A 180 -9.42 -5.88 1.00
CA LEU A 180 -9.18 -4.75 1.90
C LEU A 180 -10.48 -4.17 2.48
N LEU A 181 -11.60 -4.32 1.78
CA LEU A 181 -12.89 -3.73 2.14
C LEU A 181 -13.84 -4.73 2.83
N THR A 182 -13.36 -5.90 3.23
CA THR A 182 -14.17 -6.89 3.96
C THR A 182 -14.66 -6.30 5.29
N GLY A 183 -15.97 -6.18 5.47
CA GLY A 183 -16.57 -5.62 6.69
C GLY A 183 -16.42 -4.09 6.83
N VAL A 184 -15.95 -3.40 5.78
CA VAL A 184 -15.79 -1.95 5.73
C VAL A 184 -17.06 -1.32 5.17
N THR A 185 -17.63 -0.35 5.90
CA THR A 185 -18.62 0.56 5.32
C THR A 185 -17.86 1.74 4.73
N THR A 186 -17.79 1.77 3.41
CA THR A 186 -16.90 2.70 2.69
C THR A 186 -17.23 4.17 2.87
N THR A 187 -18.49 4.52 3.10
CA THR A 187 -18.88 5.89 3.43
C THR A 187 -18.37 6.34 4.79
N ASP A 188 -18.10 5.41 5.71
CA ASP A 188 -17.51 5.75 7.02
C ASP A 188 -16.03 6.13 6.89
N LEU A 189 -15.36 5.59 5.87
CA LEU A 189 -13.99 5.96 5.49
C LEU A 189 -13.95 7.35 4.83
N TRP A 190 -15.06 7.84 4.29
CA TRP A 190 -15.12 9.20 3.77
C TRP A 190 -15.65 10.15 4.86
N GLY A 191 -14.73 10.69 5.69
CA GLY A 191 -15.03 11.49 6.88
C GLY A 191 -15.74 12.84 6.64
N SER A 192 -16.95 12.82 6.07
CA SER A 192 -17.83 13.98 5.83
C SER A 192 -17.27 15.07 4.90
N GLY A 193 -16.61 14.69 3.80
CA GLY A 193 -16.17 15.65 2.76
C GLY A 193 -14.78 16.23 2.97
N ALA A 194 -13.89 15.44 3.59
CA ALA A 194 -12.48 15.76 3.69
C ALA A 194 -11.76 15.45 2.36
N SER A 195 -10.74 16.22 2.02
CA SER A 195 -9.91 15.98 0.83
C SER A 195 -9.03 14.75 1.00
N VAL A 196 -8.65 14.14 -0.12
CA VAL A 196 -7.68 13.04 -0.19
C VAL A 196 -6.78 13.19 -1.40
N GLY A 197 -5.62 12.53 -1.36
CA GLY A 197 -4.72 12.45 -2.51
C GLY A 197 -5.20 11.45 -3.55
N HIS A 198 -4.60 11.51 -4.73
CA HIS A 198 -4.70 10.51 -5.79
C HIS A 198 -3.51 9.54 -5.64
N VAL A 199 -3.78 8.26 -5.37
CA VAL A 199 -2.75 7.18 -5.32
C VAL A 199 -2.57 6.52 -6.69
N SER A 200 -1.41 5.97 -7.00
CA SER A 200 -1.16 5.51 -8.38
C SER A 200 -1.97 4.26 -8.79
N LEU A 201 -2.28 4.14 -10.09
CA LEU A 201 -2.93 2.99 -10.74
C LEU A 201 -2.14 2.54 -11.97
N GLY A 202 -2.41 1.33 -12.43
CA GLY A 202 -1.79 0.73 -13.60
C GLY A 202 -0.30 0.45 -13.43
N ILE A 203 0.38 0.22 -14.55
CA ILE A 203 1.79 -0.18 -14.59
C ILE A 203 2.70 1.01 -14.24
N GLN A 204 3.33 0.94 -13.09
CA GLN A 204 4.22 1.94 -12.53
C GLN A 204 5.58 1.96 -13.25
N PRO A 205 6.40 3.02 -13.10
CA PRO A 205 7.74 3.09 -13.71
C PRO A 205 8.67 1.91 -13.37
N ASN A 206 8.51 1.29 -12.20
CA ASN A 206 9.24 0.09 -11.79
C ASN A 206 8.65 -1.23 -12.32
N GLY A 207 7.57 -1.19 -13.10
CA GLY A 207 6.90 -2.33 -13.72
C GLY A 207 5.86 -3.03 -12.83
N VAL A 208 5.61 -2.54 -11.62
CA VAL A 208 4.55 -3.04 -10.73
C VAL A 208 3.20 -2.54 -11.22
N ASP A 209 2.17 -3.39 -11.24
CA ASP A 209 0.82 -3.00 -11.61
C ASP A 209 0.01 -2.67 -10.35
N MET A 210 -0.53 -1.46 -10.25
CA MET A 210 -1.33 -0.98 -9.12
C MET A 210 -2.82 -1.01 -9.46
N ARG A 211 -3.64 -1.52 -8.56
CA ARG A 211 -5.05 -1.82 -8.78
C ARG A 211 -5.95 -1.03 -7.85
N TYR A 212 -7.09 -0.63 -8.40
CA TYR A 212 -8.08 0.17 -7.72
C TYR A 212 -8.81 -0.68 -6.69
N HIS A 213 -8.80 -0.26 -5.43
CA HIS A 213 -9.66 -0.87 -4.40
C HIS A 213 -10.84 0.03 -4.07
N PHE A 214 -10.62 1.35 -4.05
CA PHE A 214 -11.54 2.27 -3.42
C PHE A 214 -11.35 3.72 -3.88
N GLY A 215 -12.46 4.44 -4.14
CA GLY A 215 -12.43 5.89 -4.31
C GLY A 215 -13.62 6.49 -5.05
N HIS A 216 -13.34 7.42 -5.96
CA HIS A 216 -14.32 8.02 -6.86
C HIS A 216 -14.05 7.65 -8.32
N SER A 217 -15.10 7.50 -9.12
CA SER A 217 -15.01 7.29 -10.56
C SER A 217 -16.19 7.96 -11.26
N SER A 218 -15.89 8.84 -12.22
CA SER A 218 -16.91 9.46 -13.06
C SER A 218 -16.35 9.83 -14.44
N ALA A 219 -17.23 9.95 -15.44
CA ALA A 219 -16.82 10.40 -16.77
C ALA A 219 -16.27 11.85 -16.78
N ALA A 220 -16.58 12.65 -15.76
CA ALA A 220 -16.13 14.04 -15.67
C ALA A 220 -14.76 14.19 -15.00
N SER A 221 -14.43 13.31 -14.05
CA SER A 221 -13.22 13.39 -13.23
C SER A 221 -12.20 12.29 -13.54
N GLY A 222 -12.56 11.28 -14.33
CA GLY A 222 -11.83 10.02 -14.36
C GLY A 222 -12.00 9.23 -13.06
N ALA A 223 -11.21 8.16 -12.92
CA ALA A 223 -11.01 7.47 -11.67
C ALA A 223 -10.04 8.26 -10.77
N ILE A 224 -10.44 8.48 -9.53
CA ILE A 224 -9.62 9.04 -8.47
C ILE A 224 -9.53 7.96 -7.39
N PRO A 225 -8.47 7.16 -7.39
CA PRO A 225 -8.23 6.14 -6.37
C PRO A 225 -7.80 6.81 -5.05
N TYR A 226 -8.39 6.35 -3.95
CA TYR A 226 -7.98 6.72 -2.59
C TYR A 226 -7.13 5.63 -1.95
N ILE A 227 -7.41 4.37 -2.33
CA ILE A 227 -6.59 3.22 -1.99
C ILE A 227 -6.33 2.40 -3.24
N SER A 228 -5.05 2.10 -3.46
CA SER A 228 -4.59 1.16 -4.48
C SER A 228 -3.59 0.18 -3.88
N ALA A 229 -3.47 -0.99 -4.49
CA ALA A 229 -2.50 -2.00 -4.08
C ALA A 229 -1.98 -2.76 -5.30
N ASN A 230 -0.85 -3.43 -5.19
CA ASN A 230 -0.33 -4.24 -6.29
C ASN A 230 -0.94 -5.65 -6.39
N PHE A 231 -2.10 -5.83 -5.78
CA PHE A 231 -2.90 -7.04 -5.83
C PHE A 231 -4.38 -6.67 -6.02
N GLY A 232 -5.18 -7.65 -6.44
CA GLY A 232 -6.53 -7.41 -6.97
C GLY A 232 -6.52 -7.31 -8.48
N ASP A 233 -7.71 -7.24 -9.08
CA ASP A 233 -7.88 -7.28 -10.55
C ASP A 233 -8.88 -6.22 -11.05
N TYR A 234 -9.36 -5.36 -10.17
CA TYR A 234 -10.38 -4.39 -10.51
C TYR A 234 -9.78 -3.17 -11.22
N ILE A 235 -10.43 -2.79 -12.31
CA ILE A 235 -10.14 -1.61 -13.11
C ILE A 235 -11.38 -0.73 -13.03
N ALA A 236 -11.23 0.50 -12.53
CA ALA A 236 -12.37 1.39 -12.35
C ALA A 236 -12.96 1.81 -13.72
N PRO A 237 -14.27 2.06 -13.85
CA PRO A 237 -14.92 2.30 -15.15
C PRO A 237 -14.38 3.49 -15.94
N ASN A 238 -13.80 4.47 -15.26
CA ASN A 238 -13.21 5.68 -15.85
C ASN A 238 -11.71 5.79 -15.54
N GLU A 239 -11.05 4.68 -15.22
CA GLU A 239 -9.60 4.62 -15.11
C GLU A 239 -8.99 4.91 -16.48
N ASP A 240 -8.15 5.95 -16.56
CA ASP A 240 -7.33 6.15 -17.74
C ASP A 240 -6.07 5.29 -17.56
N PRO A 241 -5.83 4.29 -18.44
CA PRO A 241 -4.63 3.45 -18.38
C PRO A 241 -3.33 4.24 -18.62
N ASN A 242 -3.43 5.52 -18.98
CA ASN A 242 -2.31 6.45 -19.11
C ASN A 242 -2.27 7.49 -17.99
N ASP A 243 -3.09 7.36 -16.94
CA ASP A 243 -3.06 8.20 -15.72
C ASP A 243 -1.84 7.86 -14.86
N HIS A 244 -0.67 7.89 -15.49
CA HIS A 244 0.60 7.92 -14.84
C HIS A 244 0.90 9.39 -14.56
N ASN A 245 1.40 9.67 -13.36
CA ASN A 245 1.96 10.97 -13.06
C ASN A 245 3.25 11.12 -13.88
N THR A 246 3.10 11.54 -15.15
CA THR A 246 4.16 11.65 -16.15
C THR A 246 5.10 12.81 -15.85
N ASN A 247 5.70 12.81 -14.66
CA ASN A 247 7.00 13.42 -14.47
C ASN A 247 7.99 12.60 -15.29
N ASN A 248 8.23 13.03 -16.53
CA ASN A 248 9.20 12.49 -17.49
C ASN A 248 10.26 11.60 -16.82
N VAL A 249 10.01 10.30 -16.77
CA VAL A 249 11.02 9.32 -16.37
C VAL A 249 12.09 9.40 -17.44
N PRO A 250 13.36 9.73 -17.12
CA PRO A 250 14.43 9.65 -18.11
C PRO A 250 14.46 8.22 -18.63
N GLU A 251 14.30 8.04 -19.94
CA GLU A 251 14.37 6.71 -20.54
C GLU A 251 15.62 5.99 -20.04
N PRO A 252 15.51 4.72 -19.59
CA PRO A 252 16.65 4.00 -19.08
C PRO A 252 17.74 4.00 -20.14
N ALA A 253 18.98 4.30 -19.73
CA ALA A 253 20.15 4.41 -20.61
C ALA A 253 20.51 3.09 -21.36
N THR A 254 19.65 2.08 -21.31
CA THR A 254 19.71 0.85 -22.09
C THR A 254 19.73 1.10 -23.60
N LEU A 255 19.09 2.17 -24.11
CA LEU A 255 19.23 2.55 -25.52
C LEU A 255 20.64 3.08 -25.84
N ALA A 256 21.33 3.71 -24.90
CA ALA A 256 22.73 4.11 -25.06
C ALA A 256 23.69 2.89 -25.01
N LEU A 257 23.34 1.84 -24.26
CA LEU A 257 24.14 0.61 -24.17
C LEU A 257 24.12 -0.20 -25.48
N PHE A 258 22.98 -0.24 -26.18
CA PHE A 258 22.90 -0.85 -27.52
C PHE A 258 23.68 -0.05 -28.58
N GLY A 259 23.79 1.28 -28.43
CA GLY A 259 24.61 2.13 -29.30
C GLY A 259 26.12 1.91 -29.12
N LEU A 260 26.59 1.71 -27.89
CA LEU A 260 28.00 1.45 -27.59
C LEU A 260 28.44 0.01 -27.92
N GLY A 261 27.54 -0.97 -27.81
CA GLY A 261 27.82 -2.37 -28.17
C GLY A 261 28.13 -2.58 -29.65
N LEU A 262 27.56 -1.76 -30.55
CA LEU A 262 27.80 -1.84 -31.99
C LEU A 262 29.11 -1.17 -32.46
N LEU A 263 29.70 -0.28 -31.66
CA LEU A 263 31.00 0.31 -31.96
C LEU A 263 32.18 -0.61 -31.59
N GLY A 264 31.96 -1.63 -30.76
CA GLY A 264 32.99 -2.58 -30.31
C GLY A 264 33.34 -3.70 -31.32
N PHE A 265 32.53 -3.93 -32.35
CA PHE A 265 32.75 -5.01 -33.32
C PHE A 265 33.41 -4.58 -34.65
N GLY A 266 33.72 -3.29 -34.82
CA GLY A 266 34.27 -2.73 -36.06
C GLY A 266 35.81 -2.73 -36.20
N TRP A 267 36.57 -3.15 -35.19
CA TRP A 267 38.05 -3.04 -35.22
C TRP A 267 38.75 -4.38 -35.00
N LYS A 268 38.73 -5.22 -36.04
CA LYS A 268 39.74 -6.27 -36.24
C LYS A 268 40.55 -5.92 -37.49
N ARG A 269 41.66 -5.20 -37.31
CA ARG A 269 42.67 -4.94 -38.34
C ARG A 269 43.30 -6.27 -38.77
N SER A 270 43.16 -6.65 -40.04
CA SER A 270 43.98 -7.69 -40.66
C SER A 270 45.39 -7.15 -40.87
N LYS A 271 46.40 -7.87 -40.39
CA LYS A 271 47.80 -7.69 -40.81
C LYS A 271 48.07 -8.60 -42.01
N VAL A 272 48.51 -7.99 -43.12
CA VAL A 272 49.53 -8.52 -44.04
C VAL A 272 50.52 -7.37 -44.25
#